data_AF-A0A7Y4TF81-F1
#
_entry.id   AF-A0A7Y4TF81-F1
#
_cell.length_a   1.000
_cell.length_b   1.000
_cell.length_c   1.000
_cell.angle_alpha   90.00
_cell.angle_beta   90.00
_cell.angle_gamma   90.00
#
_symmetry.space_group_name_H-M   'P 1'
#
loop_
_entity.id
_entity.type
_entity.pdbx_description
1 polymer ?
#
loop_
_entity_poly.entity_id
_entity_poly.type
_entity_poly.pdbx_seq_one_letter_code
_entity_poly.pdbx_strand_id
1 'polypeptide(L)'
;MLSSAAAALAQMFDRKFQGVVWLGVGSTVLLFLLLMFALQWSVRFVPDFGFSWMQDAVAIISGAVLTISFVFLGAPVAQAFASIFIDRVADAVEAKHYPDSKVRGGASTGELLFAGLSFAAVSLVLNLLAIPLQFVAIGIGTLVVLFVNGYLTGRTFFELAALRHMAPRDARALRRKHRVRLFLGGALISFLAMIPILNFFVPLFGAAMMTHEFNKLVRSS
;
A
#
# COMPACT_ATOMS: atom_id res chain seq x y z
N MET A 1 -15.02 -11.94 7.25
CA MET A 1 -13.63 -11.52 7.53
C MET A 1 -12.64 -12.58 7.10
N LEU A 2 -12.48 -13.69 7.85
CA LEU A 2 -11.52 -14.74 7.51
C LEU A 2 -11.75 -15.37 6.13
N SER A 3 -13.01 -15.59 5.73
CA SER A 3 -13.34 -16.07 4.38
C SER A 3 -13.00 -15.07 3.26
N SER A 4 -13.01 -13.77 3.54
CA SER A 4 -12.61 -12.73 2.57
C SER A 4 -11.10 -12.60 2.48
N ALA A 5 -10.40 -12.78 3.61
CA ALA A 5 -8.95 -12.87 3.65
C ALA A 5 -8.45 -14.11 2.89
N ALA A 6 -9.07 -15.28 3.10
CA ALA A 6 -8.74 -16.50 2.36
C ALA A 6 -8.99 -16.35 0.85
N ALA A 7 -10.11 -15.74 0.45
CA ALA A 7 -10.40 -15.47 -0.95
C ALA A 7 -9.39 -14.50 -1.59
N ALA A 8 -9.05 -13.41 -0.90
CA ALA A 8 -8.03 -12.46 -1.36
C ALA A 8 -6.64 -13.12 -1.47
N LEU A 9 -6.27 -13.98 -0.51
CA LEU A 9 -5.01 -14.73 -0.55
C LEU A 9 -4.97 -15.69 -1.74
N ALA A 10 -6.05 -16.43 -1.99
CA ALA A 10 -6.15 -17.34 -3.13
C ALA A 10 -6.04 -16.58 -4.47
N GLN A 11 -6.65 -15.39 -4.56
CA GLN A 11 -6.57 -14.53 -5.74
C GLN A 11 -5.17 -13.99 -6.03
N MET A 12 -4.31 -13.83 -5.02
CA MET A 12 -2.93 -13.40 -5.25
C MET A 12 -2.15 -14.38 -6.14
N PHE A 13 -2.60 -15.64 -6.24
CA PHE A 13 -2.00 -16.66 -7.10
C PHE A 13 -2.64 -16.72 -8.50
N ASP A 14 -3.67 -15.93 -8.79
CA ASP A 14 -4.26 -15.87 -10.14
C ASP A 14 -3.34 -15.13 -11.12
N ARG A 15 -3.15 -15.68 -12.32
CA ARG A 15 -2.31 -15.09 -13.39
C ARG A 15 -2.62 -13.61 -13.70
N LYS A 16 -3.91 -13.23 -13.75
CA LYS A 16 -4.33 -11.84 -14.00
C LYS A 16 -3.92 -10.90 -12.85
N PHE A 17 -4.00 -11.38 -11.62
CA PHE A 17 -3.65 -10.61 -10.43
C PHE A 17 -2.14 -10.48 -10.28
N GLN A 18 -1.41 -11.56 -10.54
CA GLN A 18 0.05 -11.58 -10.58
C GLN A 18 0.60 -10.56 -11.58
N GLY A 19 -0.04 -10.37 -12.74
CA GLY A 19 0.38 -9.34 -13.70
C GLY A 19 0.40 -7.93 -13.08
N VAL A 20 -0.59 -7.60 -12.25
CA VAL A 20 -0.67 -6.30 -11.56
C VAL A 20 0.35 -6.20 -10.43
N VAL A 21 0.51 -7.28 -9.64
CA VAL A 21 1.52 -7.38 -8.59
C VAL A 21 2.92 -7.18 -9.15
N TRP A 22 3.28 -7.93 -10.20
CA TRP A 22 4.58 -7.85 -10.85
C TRP A 22 4.83 -6.51 -11.50
N LEU A 23 3.80 -5.84 -12.00
CA LEU A 23 3.93 -4.50 -12.55
C LEU A 23 4.20 -3.47 -11.46
N GLY A 24 3.55 -3.56 -10.29
CA GLY A 24 3.83 -2.68 -9.15
C GLY A 24 5.22 -2.92 -8.52
N VAL A 25 5.54 -4.18 -8.23
CA VAL A 25 6.86 -4.58 -7.68
C VAL A 25 7.97 -4.29 -8.70
N GLY A 26 7.78 -4.66 -9.95
CA GLY A 26 8.72 -4.43 -11.04
C GLY A 26 8.96 -2.93 -11.28
N SER A 27 7.91 -2.10 -11.26
CA SER A 27 8.06 -0.64 -11.38
C SER A 27 8.85 -0.04 -10.21
N THR A 28 8.63 -0.54 -9.00
CA THR A 28 9.38 -0.12 -7.80
C THR A 28 10.85 -0.48 -7.92
N VAL A 29 11.15 -1.75 -8.26
CA VAL A 29 12.52 -2.23 -8.45
C VAL A 29 13.21 -1.44 -9.58
N LEU A 30 12.53 -1.25 -10.71
CA LEU A 30 13.06 -0.51 -11.84
C LEU A 30 13.37 0.95 -11.48
N LEU A 31 12.47 1.63 -10.77
CA LEU A 31 12.69 3.00 -10.29
C LEU A 31 13.95 3.10 -9.44
N PHE A 32 14.13 2.18 -8.48
CA PHE A 32 15.30 2.18 -7.62
C PHE A 32 16.59 1.82 -8.36
N LEU A 33 16.55 0.90 -9.32
CA LEU A 33 17.72 0.60 -10.17
C LEU A 33 18.13 1.82 -11.01
N LEU A 34 17.16 2.55 -11.57
CA LEU A 34 17.41 3.77 -12.32
C LEU A 34 17.99 4.88 -11.43
N LEU A 35 17.43 5.07 -10.23
CA LEU A 35 17.96 6.02 -9.25
C LEU A 35 19.39 5.64 -8.82
N MET A 36 19.65 4.35 -8.59
CA MET A 36 20.98 3.86 -8.24
C MET A 36 21.98 4.14 -9.35
N PHE A 37 21.62 3.80 -10.58
CA PHE A 37 22.44 4.08 -11.75
C PHE A 37 22.69 5.57 -11.94
N ALA A 38 21.65 6.40 -11.85
CA ALA A 38 21.76 7.85 -12.01
C ALA A 38 22.66 8.48 -10.94
N LEU A 39 22.53 8.05 -9.67
CA LEU A 39 23.35 8.57 -8.58
C LEU A 39 24.81 8.14 -8.74
N GLN A 40 25.07 6.88 -9.06
CA GLN A 40 26.43 6.39 -9.33
C GLN A 40 27.05 7.08 -10.55
N TRP A 41 26.25 7.32 -11.59
CA TRP A 41 26.69 8.09 -12.76
C TRP A 41 27.00 9.55 -12.39
N SER A 42 26.22 10.16 -11.49
CA SER A 42 26.45 11.53 -11.02
C SER A 42 27.78 11.71 -10.29
N VAL A 43 28.32 10.65 -9.66
CA VAL A 43 29.63 10.68 -9.00
C VAL A 43 30.75 11.07 -9.98
N ARG A 44 30.61 10.74 -11.27
CA ARG A 44 31.58 11.12 -12.31
C ARG A 44 31.68 12.64 -12.56
N PHE A 45 30.66 13.40 -12.16
CA PHE A 45 30.64 14.85 -12.29
C PHE A 45 31.07 15.57 -11.01
N VAL A 46 31.40 14.84 -9.95
CA VAL A 46 31.96 15.42 -8.72
C VAL A 46 33.36 15.94 -9.05
N PRO A 47 33.65 17.24 -8.84
CA PRO A 47 34.96 17.80 -9.07
C PRO A 47 36.04 17.04 -8.31
N ASP A 48 37.19 16.80 -8.92
CA ASP A 48 38.32 16.21 -8.24
C ASP A 48 39.00 17.28 -7.38
N PHE A 49 38.93 17.13 -6.06
CA PHE A 49 39.57 18.03 -5.11
C PHE A 49 41.00 17.58 -4.76
N GLY A 50 41.55 16.58 -5.46
CA GLY A 50 42.92 16.09 -5.29
C GLY A 50 43.08 15.03 -4.20
N PHE A 51 41.98 14.60 -3.57
CA PHE A 51 41.97 13.56 -2.55
C PHE A 51 41.34 12.28 -3.10
N SER A 52 42.17 11.29 -3.43
CA SER A 52 41.72 10.02 -4.05
C SER A 52 40.66 9.28 -3.22
N TRP A 53 40.77 9.31 -1.89
CA TRP A 53 39.82 8.65 -0.99
C TRP A 53 38.42 9.29 -0.97
N MET A 54 38.27 10.54 -1.44
CA MET A 54 37.00 11.24 -1.37
C MET A 54 36.01 10.76 -2.43
N GLN A 55 36.48 10.40 -3.62
CA GLN A 55 35.62 9.77 -4.63
C GLN A 55 35.14 8.39 -4.17
N ASP A 56 36.03 7.60 -3.58
CA ASP A 56 35.68 6.29 -3.01
C ASP A 56 34.66 6.43 -1.87
N ALA A 57 34.88 7.40 -0.97
CA ALA A 57 33.95 7.69 0.12
C ALA A 57 32.57 8.12 -0.40
N VAL A 58 32.49 9.00 -1.41
CA VAL A 58 31.22 9.42 -2.02
C VAL A 58 30.51 8.24 -2.70
N ALA A 59 31.24 7.36 -3.40
CA ALA A 59 30.67 6.17 -4.03
C ALA A 59 30.09 5.20 -2.99
N ILE A 60 30.83 4.95 -1.90
CA ILE A 60 30.39 4.07 -0.80
C ILE A 60 29.18 4.67 -0.06
N ILE A 61 29.23 5.95 0.30
CA ILE A 61 28.15 6.64 1.02
C ILE A 61 26.89 6.70 0.16
N SER A 62 27.00 7.07 -1.11
CA SER A 62 25.85 7.13 -2.02
C SER A 62 25.20 5.75 -2.22
N GLY A 63 25.99 4.68 -2.35
CA GLY A 63 25.50 3.30 -2.39
C GLY A 63 24.80 2.87 -1.09
N ALA A 64 25.38 3.22 0.06
CA ALA A 64 24.78 2.92 1.36
C ALA A 64 23.45 3.67 1.58
N VAL A 65 23.41 4.98 1.27
CA VAL A 65 22.20 5.81 1.37
C VAL A 65 21.08 5.27 0.49
N LEU A 66 21.39 4.86 -0.75
CA LEU A 66 20.42 4.24 -1.65
C LEU A 66 19.92 2.89 -1.15
N THR A 67 20.81 2.05 -0.61
CA THR A 67 20.44 0.74 -0.08
C THR A 67 19.52 0.88 1.13
N ILE A 68 19.86 1.76 2.07
CA ILE A 68 19.03 2.09 3.22
C ILE A 68 17.69 2.65 2.71
N SER A 69 17.73 3.58 1.77
CA SER A 69 16.53 4.14 1.16
C SER A 69 15.66 3.07 0.52
N PHE A 70 16.22 2.07 -0.17
CA PHE A 70 15.44 0.96 -0.73
C PHE A 70 14.75 0.13 0.36
N VAL A 71 15.45 -0.17 1.45
CA VAL A 71 14.88 -0.96 2.56
C VAL A 71 13.73 -0.20 3.25
N PHE A 72 13.88 1.11 3.46
CA PHE A 72 12.89 1.92 4.20
C PHE A 72 11.79 2.51 3.30
N LEU A 73 12.11 2.97 2.09
CA LEU A 73 11.19 3.59 1.14
C LEU A 73 10.63 2.61 0.11
N GLY A 74 11.25 1.44 -0.10
CA GLY A 74 10.78 0.46 -1.08
C GLY A 74 9.34 0.03 -0.84
N ALA A 75 8.95 -0.19 0.43
CA ALA A 75 7.58 -0.51 0.79
C ALA A 75 6.62 0.68 0.52
N PRO A 76 6.82 1.91 1.04
CA PRO A 76 5.99 3.07 0.70
C PRO A 76 5.85 3.32 -0.81
N VAL A 77 6.93 3.17 -1.58
CA VAL A 77 6.93 3.35 -3.04
C VAL A 77 6.10 2.26 -3.71
N ALA A 78 6.25 0.99 -3.30
CA ALA A 78 5.42 -0.10 -3.80
C ALA A 78 3.93 0.11 -3.46
N GLN A 79 3.64 0.63 -2.27
CA GLN A 79 2.27 1.00 -1.88
C GLN A 79 1.70 2.13 -2.75
N ALA A 80 2.50 3.14 -3.07
CA ALA A 80 2.11 4.21 -3.99
C ALA A 80 1.79 3.66 -5.38
N PHE A 81 2.64 2.80 -5.95
CA PHE A 81 2.35 2.13 -7.22
C PHE A 81 1.10 1.26 -7.13
N ALA A 82 0.95 0.47 -6.08
CA ALA A 82 -0.23 -0.37 -5.89
C ALA A 82 -1.53 0.43 -5.76
N SER A 83 -1.48 1.65 -5.21
CA SER A 83 -2.65 2.54 -5.15
C SER A 83 -3.15 2.96 -6.54
N ILE A 84 -2.25 3.09 -7.53
CA ILE A 84 -2.60 3.39 -8.93
C ILE A 84 -3.30 2.19 -9.57
N PHE A 85 -2.99 0.97 -9.13
CA PHE A 85 -3.55 -0.26 -9.69
C PHE A 85 -4.73 -0.82 -8.90
N ILE A 86 -5.19 -0.09 -7.87
CA ILE A 86 -6.22 -0.56 -6.95
C ILE A 86 -7.55 -0.80 -7.65
N ASP A 87 -7.88 0.01 -8.67
CA ASP A 87 -9.08 -0.19 -9.49
C ASP A 87 -8.99 -1.43 -10.35
N ARG A 88 -7.83 -1.70 -10.95
CA ARG A 88 -7.65 -2.91 -11.76
C ARG A 88 -7.76 -4.17 -10.91
N VAL A 89 -7.30 -4.09 -9.66
CA VAL A 89 -7.48 -5.15 -8.67
C VAL A 89 -8.95 -5.33 -8.35
N ALA A 90 -9.68 -4.26 -8.06
CA ALA A 90 -11.12 -4.32 -7.79
C ALA A 90 -11.91 -4.86 -8.98
N ASP A 91 -11.65 -4.38 -10.20
CA ASP A 91 -12.24 -4.87 -11.45
C ASP A 91 -12.00 -6.38 -11.62
N ALA A 92 -10.77 -6.85 -11.40
CA ALA A 92 -10.43 -8.26 -11.51
C ALA A 92 -11.16 -9.12 -10.45
N VAL A 93 -11.35 -8.59 -9.24
CA VAL A 93 -12.08 -9.27 -8.16
C VAL A 93 -13.56 -9.39 -8.51
N GLU A 94 -14.17 -8.28 -8.91
CA GLU A 94 -15.59 -8.21 -9.26
C GLU A 94 -15.90 -9.08 -10.49
N ALA A 95 -15.10 -9.01 -11.55
CA ALA A 95 -15.31 -9.81 -12.75
C ALA A 95 -15.25 -11.32 -12.48
N LYS A 96 -14.47 -11.77 -11.50
CA LYS A 96 -14.31 -13.20 -11.18
C LYS A 96 -15.32 -13.71 -10.16
N HIS A 97 -15.64 -12.93 -9.13
CA HIS A 97 -16.44 -13.41 -7.99
C HIS A 97 -17.81 -12.76 -7.87
N TYR A 98 -18.04 -11.62 -8.53
CA TYR A 98 -19.28 -10.85 -8.45
C TYR A 98 -19.72 -10.34 -9.83
N PRO A 99 -20.05 -11.25 -10.77
CA PRO A 99 -20.43 -10.86 -12.14
C PRO A 99 -21.68 -9.97 -12.20
N ASP A 100 -22.55 -10.04 -11.20
CA ASP A 100 -23.77 -9.20 -11.09
C ASP A 100 -23.51 -7.81 -10.47
N SER A 101 -22.25 -7.51 -10.12
CA SER A 101 -21.83 -6.20 -9.59
C SER A 101 -22.06 -5.13 -10.65
N LYS A 102 -23.14 -4.35 -10.52
CA LYS A 102 -23.33 -3.15 -11.35
C LYS A 102 -22.51 -2.01 -10.76
N VAL A 103 -21.41 -1.65 -11.42
CA VAL A 103 -20.63 -0.43 -11.13
C VAL A 103 -21.54 0.77 -11.39
N ARG A 104 -22.13 1.33 -10.34
CA ARG A 104 -23.06 2.46 -10.39
C ARG A 104 -22.31 3.72 -10.01
N GLY A 105 -21.61 4.30 -10.99
CA GLY A 105 -20.79 5.49 -10.81
C GLY A 105 -19.40 5.15 -10.29
N GLY A 106 -18.45 4.94 -11.22
CA GLY A 106 -17.05 4.82 -10.87
C GLY A 106 -16.52 6.18 -10.40
N ALA A 107 -15.83 6.18 -9.26
CA ALA A 107 -15.00 7.32 -8.86
C ALA A 107 -14.11 7.74 -10.05
N SER A 108 -13.97 9.04 -10.28
CA SER A 108 -13.12 9.52 -11.37
C SER A 108 -11.67 9.13 -11.09
N THR A 109 -10.86 8.93 -12.14
CA THR A 109 -9.41 8.64 -11.98
C THR A 109 -8.72 9.65 -11.06
N GLY A 110 -9.19 10.91 -11.02
CA GLY A 110 -8.70 11.95 -10.12
C GLY A 110 -9.05 11.72 -8.65
N GLU A 111 -10.25 11.21 -8.33
CA GLU A 111 -10.65 10.88 -6.95
C GLU A 111 -9.86 9.68 -6.41
N LEU A 112 -9.60 8.70 -7.28
CA LEU A 112 -8.78 7.53 -6.97
C LEU A 112 -7.32 7.91 -6.74
N LEU A 113 -6.78 8.76 -7.62
CA LEU A 113 -5.43 9.32 -7.46
C LEU A 113 -5.32 10.13 -6.17
N PHE A 114 -6.29 10.98 -5.86
CA PHE A 114 -6.32 11.77 -4.62
C PHE A 114 -6.40 10.90 -3.38
N ALA A 115 -7.21 9.84 -3.40
CA ALA A 115 -7.32 8.90 -2.30
C ALA A 115 -6.02 8.08 -2.11
N GLY A 116 -5.37 7.67 -3.21
CA GLY A 116 -4.05 7.03 -3.19
C GLY A 116 -2.97 7.96 -2.64
N LEU A 117 -2.92 9.22 -3.10
CA LEU A 117 -1.99 10.23 -2.60
C LEU A 117 -2.22 10.53 -1.13
N SER A 118 -3.48 10.64 -0.70
CA SER A 118 -3.85 10.87 0.70
C SER A 118 -3.43 9.68 1.56
N PHE A 119 -3.61 8.44 1.08
CA PHE A 119 -3.14 7.26 1.78
C PHE A 119 -1.61 7.24 1.90
N ALA A 120 -0.89 7.54 0.81
CA ALA A 120 0.57 7.63 0.81
C ALA A 120 1.08 8.72 1.76
N ALA A 121 0.47 9.90 1.75
CA ALA A 121 0.82 11.02 2.64
C ALA A 121 0.56 10.67 4.11
N VAL A 122 -0.59 10.08 4.43
CA VAL A 122 -0.88 9.68 5.82
C VAL A 122 0.01 8.52 6.25
N SER A 123 0.28 7.54 5.38
CA SER A 123 1.23 6.44 5.65
C SER A 123 2.64 6.98 5.92
N LEU A 124 3.10 7.96 5.14
CA LEU A 124 4.38 8.62 5.35
C LEU A 124 4.43 9.32 6.72
N VAL A 125 3.42 10.13 7.05
CA VAL A 125 3.32 10.81 8.36
C VAL A 125 3.30 9.80 9.51
N LEU A 126 2.54 8.71 9.38
CA LEU A 126 2.47 7.67 10.41
C LEU A 126 3.79 6.91 10.56
N ASN A 127 4.50 6.61 9.47
CA ASN A 127 5.82 5.99 9.55
C ASN A 127 6.83 6.93 10.21
N LEU A 128 6.81 8.22 9.89
CA LEU A 128 7.64 9.23 10.56
C LEU A 128 7.35 9.34 12.05
N LEU A 129 6.07 9.31 12.45
CA LEU A 129 5.65 9.32 13.86
C LEU A 129 5.91 8.00 14.58
N ALA A 130 5.97 6.87 13.86
CA ALA A 130 6.27 5.56 14.42
C ALA A 130 7.72 5.48 14.93
N ILE A 131 8.66 6.17 14.26
CA ILE A 131 10.08 6.20 14.63
C ILE A 131 10.27 6.61 16.11
N PRO A 132 9.88 7.82 16.56
CA PRO A 132 10.05 8.22 17.95
C PRO A 132 9.23 7.34 18.91
N LEU A 133 8.05 6.87 18.48
CA LEU A 133 7.19 6.03 19.33
C LEU A 133 7.79 4.64 19.61
N GLN A 134 8.52 4.07 18.65
CA GLN A 134 9.24 2.80 18.83
C GLN A 134 10.41 2.93 19.80
N PHE A 135 11.09 4.08 19.81
CA PHE A 135 12.19 4.34 20.76
C PHE A 135 11.68 4.65 22.18
N VAL A 136 10.56 5.38 22.31
CA VAL A 136 10.03 5.81 23.61
C VAL A 136 9.25 4.72 24.33
N ALA A 137 8.55 3.86 23.60
CA ALA A 137 7.60 2.91 24.16
C ALA A 137 7.96 1.47 23.77
N ILE A 138 9.13 0.98 24.19
CA ILE A 138 9.65 -0.37 23.92
C ILE A 138 8.51 -1.41 24.00
N GLY A 139 8.10 -1.97 22.87
CA GLY A 139 7.00 -2.94 22.74
C GLY A 139 5.59 -2.33 22.59
N ILE A 140 5.24 -1.31 23.39
CA ILE A 140 3.90 -0.68 23.34
C ILE A 140 3.71 0.16 22.07
N GLY A 141 4.77 0.85 21.61
CA GLY A 141 4.73 1.67 20.40
C GLY A 141 4.32 0.85 19.17
N THR A 142 4.80 -0.39 19.08
CA THR A 142 4.42 -1.33 18.01
C THR A 142 2.93 -1.66 18.01
N LEU A 143 2.33 -1.87 19.19
CA LEU A 143 0.90 -2.13 19.31
C LEU A 143 0.05 -0.89 18.94
N VAL A 144 0.49 0.30 19.35
CA VAL A 144 -0.17 1.57 19.00
C VAL A 144 -0.12 1.79 17.48
N VAL A 145 1.05 1.61 16.86
CA VAL A 145 1.23 1.72 15.41
C VAL A 145 0.35 0.71 14.68
N LEU A 146 0.31 -0.55 15.14
CA LEU A 146 -0.57 -1.57 14.57
C LEU A 146 -2.05 -1.19 14.67
N PHE A 147 -2.47 -0.66 15.82
CA PHE A 147 -3.86 -0.24 16.03
C PHE A 147 -4.23 0.94 15.12
N VAL A 148 -3.40 1.98 15.07
CA VAL A 148 -3.63 3.18 14.25
C VAL A 148 -3.63 2.83 12.76
N ASN A 149 -2.62 2.06 12.30
CA ASN A 149 -2.57 1.58 10.93
C ASN A 149 -3.77 0.68 10.63
N GLY A 150 -4.17 -0.17 11.58
CA GLY A 150 -5.32 -1.05 11.43
C GLY A 150 -6.61 -0.27 11.16
N TYR A 151 -6.86 0.75 11.96
CA TYR A 151 -8.01 1.63 11.79
C TYR A 151 -7.98 2.38 10.45
N LEU A 152 -6.84 3.01 10.13
CA LEU A 152 -6.70 3.81 8.92
C LEU A 152 -6.85 2.94 7.66
N THR A 153 -6.12 1.83 7.61
CA THR A 153 -6.11 0.88 6.50
C THR A 153 -7.51 0.32 6.26
N GLY A 154 -8.17 -0.18 7.31
CA GLY A 154 -9.51 -0.74 7.20
C GLY A 154 -10.53 0.29 6.69
N ARG A 155 -10.42 1.53 7.15
CA ARG A 155 -11.25 2.64 6.66
C ARG A 155 -10.98 2.93 5.18
N THR A 156 -9.73 3.17 4.81
CA THR A 156 -9.36 3.68 3.49
C THR A 156 -9.64 2.66 2.39
N PHE A 157 -9.20 1.41 2.57
CA PHE A 157 -9.43 0.36 1.57
C PHE A 157 -10.93 0.04 1.40
N PHE A 158 -11.71 0.10 2.47
CA PHE A 158 -13.15 -0.06 2.38
C PHE A 158 -13.83 1.11 1.67
N GLU A 159 -13.47 2.36 2.00
CA GLU A 159 -14.03 3.53 1.32
C GLU A 159 -13.70 3.50 -0.18
N LEU A 160 -12.48 3.14 -0.56
CA LEU A 160 -12.09 2.95 -1.95
C LEU A 160 -12.96 1.92 -2.68
N ALA A 161 -13.20 0.76 -2.05
CA ALA A 161 -14.10 -0.24 -2.62
C ALA A 161 -15.55 0.24 -2.71
N ALA A 162 -16.06 0.92 -1.68
CA ALA A 162 -17.45 1.37 -1.62
C ALA A 162 -17.74 2.51 -2.60
N LEU A 163 -16.81 3.46 -2.75
CA LEU A 163 -16.96 4.62 -3.65
C LEU A 163 -17.11 4.25 -5.12
N ARG A 164 -16.79 3.01 -5.51
CA ARG A 164 -17.02 2.47 -6.85
C ARG A 164 -18.48 2.12 -7.13
N HIS A 165 -19.32 2.03 -6.10
CA HIS A 165 -20.71 1.56 -6.22
C HIS A 165 -21.74 2.49 -5.59
N MET A 166 -21.32 3.41 -4.72
CA MET A 166 -22.23 4.29 -3.99
C MET A 166 -21.61 5.65 -3.70
N ALA A 167 -22.47 6.63 -3.44
CA ALA A 167 -22.04 7.98 -3.13
C ALA A 167 -21.21 8.02 -1.82
N PRO A 168 -20.30 9.01 -1.68
CA PRO A 168 -19.47 9.15 -0.47
C PRO A 168 -20.25 9.22 0.84
N ARG A 169 -21.48 9.75 0.82
CA ARG A 169 -22.34 9.80 2.01
C ARG A 169 -22.77 8.40 2.46
N ASP A 170 -23.19 7.56 1.52
CA ASP A 170 -23.67 6.21 1.78
C ASP A 170 -22.52 5.28 2.18
N ALA A 171 -21.37 5.41 1.52
CA ALA A 171 -20.14 4.68 1.89
C ALA A 171 -19.75 4.96 3.35
N ARG A 172 -19.82 6.23 3.77
CA ARG A 172 -19.51 6.62 5.15
C ARG A 172 -20.53 6.09 6.16
N ALA A 173 -21.81 6.04 5.79
CA ALA A 173 -22.86 5.47 6.63
C ALA A 173 -22.68 3.95 6.82
N LEU A 174 -22.43 3.22 5.73
CA LEU A 174 -22.19 1.78 5.74
C LEU A 174 -20.94 1.42 6.56
N ARG A 175 -19.87 2.22 6.42
CA ARG A 175 -18.66 2.10 7.23
C ARG A 175 -18.94 2.30 8.72
N ARG A 176 -19.70 3.34 9.09
CA ARG A 176 -20.04 3.61 10.50
C ARG A 176 -20.82 2.46 11.13
N LYS A 177 -21.73 1.84 10.39
CA LYS A 177 -22.50 0.67 10.82
C LYS A 177 -21.60 -0.56 11.09
N HIS A 178 -20.51 -0.72 10.34
CA HIS A 178 -19.62 -1.90 10.42
C HIS A 178 -18.21 -1.59 10.92
N ARG A 179 -18.02 -0.50 11.69
CA ARG A 179 -16.70 0.01 12.10
C ARG A 179 -15.78 -1.02 12.74
N VAL A 180 -16.31 -1.90 13.60
CA VAL A 180 -15.51 -2.92 14.32
C VAL A 180 -15.02 -3.98 13.35
N ARG A 181 -15.88 -4.43 12.45
CA ARG A 181 -15.53 -5.39 11.41
C ARG A 181 -14.46 -4.81 10.49
N LEU A 182 -14.65 -3.59 10.00
CA LEU A 182 -13.65 -2.95 9.13
C LEU A 182 -12.32 -2.70 9.84
N PHE A 183 -12.35 -2.33 11.12
CA PHE A 183 -11.16 -2.22 11.96
C PHE A 183 -10.40 -3.55 12.07
N LEU A 184 -11.09 -4.65 12.37
CA LEU A 184 -10.44 -5.97 12.47
C LEU A 184 -9.81 -6.41 11.14
N GLY A 185 -10.47 -6.13 10.01
CA GLY A 185 -9.90 -6.38 8.69
C GLY A 185 -8.67 -5.53 8.42
N GLY A 186 -8.73 -4.24 8.75
CA GLY A 186 -7.57 -3.34 8.63
C GLY A 186 -6.42 -3.71 9.56
N ALA A 187 -6.70 -4.17 10.78
CA ALA A 187 -5.71 -4.68 11.72
C ALA A 187 -5.00 -5.92 11.18
N LEU A 188 -5.73 -6.84 10.53
CA LEU A 188 -5.13 -7.99 9.84
C LEU A 188 -4.20 -7.54 8.69
N ILE A 189 -4.66 -6.60 7.86
CA ILE A 189 -3.85 -6.05 6.77
C ILE A 189 -2.58 -5.38 7.32
N SER A 190 -2.71 -4.63 8.42
CA SER A 190 -1.58 -3.93 9.07
C SER A 190 -0.61 -4.89 9.75
N PHE A 191 -1.11 -5.99 10.31
CA PHE A 191 -0.27 -7.06 10.84
C PHE A 191 0.56 -7.71 9.74
N LEU A 192 -0.03 -7.99 8.58
CA LEU A 192 0.71 -8.51 7.42
C LEU A 192 1.77 -7.50 6.92
N ALA A 193 1.49 -6.20 7.02
CA ALA A 193 2.43 -5.13 6.65
C ALA A 193 3.68 -5.07 7.52
N MET A 194 3.63 -5.61 8.75
CA MET A 194 4.83 -5.73 9.60
C MET A 194 5.84 -6.74 9.07
N ILE A 195 5.42 -7.68 8.21
CA ILE A 195 6.31 -8.66 7.59
C ILE A 195 6.86 -8.02 6.29
N PRO A 196 8.16 -7.71 6.19
CA PRO A 196 8.71 -6.91 5.08
C PRO A 196 8.39 -7.47 3.69
N ILE A 197 8.49 -8.80 3.54
CA ILE A 197 8.22 -9.49 2.27
C ILE A 197 6.73 -9.38 1.90
N LEU A 198 5.83 -9.49 2.89
CA LEU A 198 4.39 -9.42 2.64
C LEU A 198 3.92 -7.98 2.39
N ASN A 199 4.62 -6.98 2.93
CA ASN A 199 4.26 -5.56 2.81
C ASN A 199 4.14 -5.08 1.36
N PHE A 200 4.89 -5.68 0.41
CA PHE A 200 4.74 -5.41 -1.02
C PHE A 200 3.38 -5.81 -1.59
N PHE A 201 2.75 -6.83 -1.01
CA PHE A 201 1.47 -7.39 -1.48
C PHE A 201 0.28 -6.85 -0.69
N VAL A 202 0.52 -6.29 0.49
CA VAL A 202 -0.49 -5.77 1.42
C VAL A 202 -1.52 -4.84 0.77
N PRO A 203 -1.15 -3.88 -0.10
CA PRO A 203 -2.15 -2.99 -0.71
C PRO A 203 -3.11 -3.74 -1.63
N LEU A 204 -2.59 -4.68 -2.43
CA LEU A 204 -3.42 -5.46 -3.34
C LEU A 204 -4.31 -6.43 -2.55
N PHE A 205 -3.73 -7.09 -1.54
CA PHE A 205 -4.48 -7.94 -0.62
C PHE A 205 -5.58 -7.16 0.10
N GLY A 206 -5.26 -5.98 0.64
CA GLY A 206 -6.20 -5.12 1.35
C GLY A 206 -7.34 -4.63 0.46
N ALA A 207 -7.03 -4.23 -0.76
CA ALA A 207 -8.03 -3.85 -1.76
C ALA A 207 -8.97 -5.01 -2.12
N ALA A 208 -8.42 -6.19 -2.42
CA ALA A 208 -9.22 -7.37 -2.73
C ALA A 208 -10.09 -7.80 -1.54
N MET A 209 -9.50 -7.88 -0.34
CA MET A 209 -10.19 -8.26 0.88
C MET A 209 -11.35 -7.31 1.21
N MET A 210 -11.14 -5.99 1.10
CA MET A 210 -12.17 -5.00 1.38
C MET A 210 -13.24 -4.95 0.29
N THR A 211 -12.90 -5.25 -0.97
CA THR A 211 -13.88 -5.42 -2.06
C THR A 211 -14.80 -6.62 -1.80
N HIS A 212 -14.26 -7.74 -1.32
CA HIS A 212 -15.07 -8.88 -0.88
C HIS A 212 -15.95 -8.55 0.32
N GLU A 213 -15.43 -7.83 1.32
CA GLU A 213 -16.21 -7.42 2.48
C GLU A 213 -17.34 -6.45 2.09
N PHE A 214 -17.06 -5.49 1.20
CA PHE A 214 -18.07 -4.58 0.66
C PHE A 214 -19.23 -5.35 0.00
N ASN A 215 -18.92 -6.23 -0.94
CA ASN A 215 -19.93 -7.02 -1.65
C ASN A 215 -20.75 -7.91 -0.70
N LYS A 216 -20.12 -8.49 0.32
CA LYS A 216 -20.83 -9.26 1.36
C LYS A 216 -21.79 -8.39 2.17
N LEU A 217 -21.37 -7.20 2.57
CA LEU A 217 -22.19 -6.29 3.38
C LEU A 217 -23.41 -5.76 2.61
N VAL A 218 -23.22 -5.44 1.33
CA VAL A 218 -24.31 -4.98 0.45
C VAL A 218 -25.30 -6.10 0.17
N ARG A 219 -24.85 -7.34 -0.06
CA ARG A 219 -25.76 -8.49 -0.28
C ARG A 219 -26.52 -8.93 0.98
N SER A 220 -26.03 -8.58 2.17
CA SER A 220 -26.66 -8.94 3.45
C SER A 220 -27.56 -7.86 4.04
N SER A 221 -27.61 -6.67 3.42
CA SER A 221 -28.43 -5.53 3.85
C SER A 221 -29.69 -5.41 3.00
#